data_AF-A0A9W6WKH6-F1
#
_entry.id   AF-A0A9W6WKH6-F1
#
_cell.length_a   1.000
_cell.length_b   1.000
_cell.length_c   1.000
_cell.angle_alpha   90.00
_cell.angle_beta   90.00
_cell.angle_gamma   90.00
#
_symmetry.space_group_name_H-M   'P 1'
#
loop_
_entity.id
_entity.type
_entity.pdbx_description
1 polymer ?
#
loop_
_entity_poly.entity_id
_entity_poly.type
_entity_poly.pdbx_seq_one_letter_code
_entity_poly.pdbx_strand_id
1 'polypeptide(L)'
;MTRSIFLVLATVALMTSGAVAALDNGVVLSETFGGPRGKEYSDLDISKPGQDVKSITVQAGERVNGLGLVVRDAKGVESEVFHCGRGGSPNTLTLGDGEFITGMEAHYGEKDDHTRIKYISSSPTGTTPSRAVTPTRR
;
A
#
# COMPACT_ATOMS: atom_id res chain seq x y z
N MET A 1 -15.44 -26.33 2.58
CA MET A 1 -14.63 -25.18 2.11
C MET A 1 -15.03 -23.97 2.93
N THR A 2 -14.31 -23.71 4.01
CA THR A 2 -14.62 -22.63 4.94
C THR A 2 -14.15 -21.32 4.30
N ARG A 3 -15.09 -20.45 3.93
CA ARG A 3 -14.79 -19.11 3.41
C ARG A 3 -14.50 -18.21 4.60
N SER A 4 -13.23 -18.03 4.94
CA SER A 4 -12.82 -17.03 5.92
C SER A 4 -12.68 -15.68 5.19
N ILE A 5 -13.63 -14.77 5.42
CA ILE A 5 -13.52 -13.36 5.02
C ILE A 5 -13.01 -12.62 6.26
N PHE A 6 -11.75 -12.18 6.25
CA PHE A 6 -11.25 -11.24 7.24
C PHE A 6 -11.53 -9.83 6.73
N LEU A 7 -12.57 -9.22 7.27
CA LEU A 7 -12.92 -7.82 7.04
C LEU A 7 -12.10 -6.98 8.03
N VAL A 8 -10.97 -6.42 7.59
CA VAL A 8 -10.18 -5.49 8.42
C VAL A 8 -10.63 -4.08 8.10
N LEU A 9 -11.64 -3.60 8.84
CA LEU A 9 -11.99 -2.18 8.89
C LEU A 9 -11.32 -1.58 10.13
N ALA A 10 -10.10 -1.06 9.97
CA ALA A 10 -9.45 -0.27 11.01
C ALA A 10 -9.78 1.21 10.80
N THR A 11 -10.92 1.65 11.34
CA THR A 11 -11.17 3.09 11.51
C THR A 11 -10.30 3.61 12.66
N VAL A 12 -9.17 4.24 12.34
CA VAL A 12 -8.45 5.06 13.33
C VAL A 12 -9.15 6.41 13.42
N ALA A 13 -10.13 6.51 14.30
CA ALA A 13 -10.55 7.81 14.80
C ALA A 13 -9.42 8.33 15.69
N LEU A 14 -8.80 9.43 15.31
CA LEU A 14 -7.78 10.11 16.10
C LEU A 14 -8.46 10.73 17.34
N MET A 15 -8.71 9.91 18.36
CA MET A 15 -9.17 10.38 19.65
C MET A 15 -8.00 11.07 20.34
N THR A 16 -8.13 12.37 20.54
CA THR A 16 -7.20 13.21 21.28
C THR A 16 -7.20 12.84 22.76
N SER A 17 -6.52 11.75 23.13
CA SER A 17 -6.02 11.55 24.48
C SER A 17 -4.98 10.44 24.53
N GLY A 18 -3.72 10.84 24.74
CA GLY A 18 -2.78 10.13 25.60
C GLY A 18 -2.29 8.76 25.18
N ALA A 19 -1.34 8.73 24.25
CA ALA A 19 -0.09 7.95 24.30
C ALA A 19 0.56 8.02 22.92
N VAL A 20 0.99 9.22 22.52
CA VAL A 20 1.98 9.32 21.45
C VAL A 20 3.30 8.90 22.09
N ALA A 21 3.54 7.59 22.17
CA ALA A 21 4.90 7.10 22.30
C ALA A 21 5.67 7.76 21.16
N ALA A 22 6.63 8.62 21.51
CA ALA A 22 7.38 9.39 20.55
C ALA A 22 7.99 8.42 19.51
N LEU A 23 7.45 8.46 18.29
CA LEU A 23 7.91 7.65 17.18
C LEU A 23 9.29 8.18 16.78
N ASP A 24 10.31 7.33 16.83
CA ASP A 24 11.72 7.69 16.58
C ASP A 24 11.94 8.52 15.30
N ASN A 25 11.03 8.38 14.31
CA ASN A 25 11.02 9.16 13.06
C ASN A 25 9.63 9.69 12.64
N GLY A 26 8.64 9.70 13.54
CA GLY A 26 7.26 10.08 13.18
C GLY A 26 6.52 9.07 12.29
N VAL A 27 7.05 7.85 12.14
CA VAL A 27 6.47 6.77 11.32
C VAL A 27 5.83 5.71 12.21
N VAL A 28 4.59 5.31 11.89
CA VAL A 28 3.92 4.15 12.48
C VAL A 28 3.91 3.02 11.46
N LEU A 29 4.44 1.87 11.83
CA LEU A 29 4.38 0.66 11.01
C LEU A 29 3.08 -0.10 11.26
N SER A 30 2.48 -0.62 10.20
CA SER A 30 1.37 -1.57 10.29
C SER A 30 1.87 -3.00 10.47
N GLU A 31 0.93 -3.94 10.63
CA GLU A 31 1.20 -5.36 10.40
C GLU A 31 1.61 -5.58 8.92
N THR A 32 2.45 -6.59 8.70
CA THR A 32 2.87 -7.03 7.38
C THR A 32 1.99 -8.19 6.90
N PHE A 33 1.43 -8.07 5.71
CA PHE A 33 0.60 -9.12 5.10
C PHE A 33 1.35 -9.81 3.95
N GLY A 34 1.25 -11.14 3.86
CA GLY A 34 1.85 -11.91 2.76
C GLY A 34 2.39 -13.27 3.19
N GLY A 35 3.24 -13.85 2.33
CA GLY A 35 3.90 -15.14 2.57
C GLY A 35 5.39 -14.96 2.90
N PRO A 36 6.05 -15.99 3.45
CA PRO A 36 7.44 -15.92 3.95
C PRO A 36 8.51 -15.93 2.83
N ARG A 37 8.15 -15.54 1.62
CA ARG A 37 8.93 -15.79 0.40
C ARG A 37 9.17 -14.47 -0.33
N GLY A 38 10.38 -14.28 -0.82
CA GLY A 38 10.80 -13.06 -1.53
C GLY A 38 12.05 -12.47 -0.91
N LYS A 39 12.37 -11.24 -1.30
CA LYS A 39 13.39 -10.41 -0.64
C LYS A 39 12.67 -9.28 0.08
N GLU A 40 12.90 -9.17 1.38
CA GLU A 40 12.37 -8.08 2.19
C GLU A 40 12.99 -6.74 1.75
N TYR A 41 12.20 -5.69 1.84
CA TYR A 41 12.59 -4.31 1.58
C TYR A 41 11.81 -3.39 2.53
N SER A 42 12.35 -2.21 2.76
CA SER A 42 11.75 -1.17 3.57
C SER A 42 12.20 0.19 3.05
N ASP A 43 11.26 1.12 2.91
CA ASP A 43 11.52 2.51 2.50
C ASP A 43 11.57 3.46 3.71
N LEU A 44 11.79 2.92 4.92
CA LEU A 44 11.81 3.70 6.16
C LEU A 44 12.92 4.75 6.19
N ASP A 45 14.06 4.48 5.56
CA ASP A 45 15.21 5.38 5.48
C ASP A 45 14.93 6.64 4.65
N ILE A 46 14.01 6.55 3.69
CA ILE A 46 13.58 7.66 2.85
C ILE A 46 12.27 8.30 3.31
N SER A 47 11.58 7.70 4.29
CA SER A 47 10.31 8.20 4.84
C SER A 47 10.54 9.32 5.84
N LYS A 48 10.14 10.55 5.48
CA LYS A 48 10.37 11.76 6.29
C LYS A 48 9.09 12.58 6.44
N PRO A 49 8.85 13.21 7.60
CA PRO A 49 7.75 14.14 7.75
C PRO A 49 7.77 15.26 6.69
N GLY A 50 6.58 15.62 6.20
CA GLY A 50 6.42 16.66 5.17
C GLY A 50 6.57 16.17 3.72
N GLN A 51 6.74 14.86 3.50
CA GLN A 51 6.57 14.24 2.19
C GLN A 51 5.09 14.02 1.87
N ASP A 52 4.74 14.08 0.58
CA ASP A 52 3.43 13.64 0.09
C ASP A 52 3.56 12.60 -1.02
N VAL A 53 2.68 11.59 -0.97
CA VAL A 53 2.56 10.58 -2.03
C VAL A 53 1.81 11.23 -3.20
N LYS A 54 2.40 11.24 -4.39
CA LYS A 54 1.79 11.78 -5.61
C LYS A 54 1.10 10.70 -6.43
N SER A 55 1.60 9.48 -6.40
CA SER A 55 0.93 8.36 -7.04
C SER A 55 1.28 7.02 -6.43
N ILE A 56 0.37 6.07 -6.60
CA ILE A 56 0.57 4.65 -6.30
C ILE A 56 0.28 3.86 -7.56
N THR A 57 1.24 3.05 -8.01
CA THR A 57 1.11 2.16 -9.16
C THR A 57 1.15 0.72 -8.71
N VAL A 58 0.08 -0.03 -9.00
CA VAL A 58 0.04 -1.48 -8.81
C VAL A 58 0.17 -2.15 -10.17
N GLN A 59 1.22 -2.96 -10.34
CA GLN A 59 1.38 -3.84 -11.50
C GLN A 59 0.69 -5.18 -11.20
N ALA A 60 -0.34 -5.57 -11.97
CA ALA A 60 -1.08 -6.81 -11.71
C ALA A 60 -1.40 -7.62 -12.97
N GLY A 61 -1.31 -8.95 -12.85
CA GLY A 61 -1.69 -9.97 -13.85
C GLY A 61 -2.52 -11.04 -13.16
N GLU A 62 -2.07 -12.30 -13.12
CA GLU A 62 -2.67 -13.38 -12.26
C GLU A 62 -2.43 -13.20 -10.75
N ARG A 63 -1.61 -12.21 -10.38
CA ARG A 63 -1.30 -11.77 -9.03
C ARG A 63 -0.85 -10.32 -9.06
N VAL A 64 -0.64 -9.71 -7.91
CA VAL A 64 0.15 -8.48 -7.81
C VAL A 64 1.62 -8.82 -8.11
N ASN A 65 2.22 -8.05 -9.01
CA ASN A 65 3.59 -8.21 -9.49
C ASN A 65 4.53 -7.16 -8.93
N GLY A 66 4.06 -5.92 -8.79
CA GLY A 66 4.86 -4.78 -8.39
C GLY A 66 4.03 -3.68 -7.78
N LEU A 67 4.68 -2.89 -6.93
CA LEU A 67 4.12 -1.72 -6.30
C LEU A 67 5.13 -0.59 -6.45
N GLY A 68 4.68 0.52 -7.01
CA GLY A 68 5.46 1.74 -7.15
C GLY A 68 4.80 2.90 -6.44
N LEU A 69 5.60 3.77 -5.84
CA LEU A 69 5.14 5.04 -5.28
C LEU A 69 5.98 6.17 -5.85
N VAL A 70 5.31 7.25 -6.23
CA VAL A 70 5.98 8.53 -6.45
C VAL A 70 5.75 9.39 -5.22
N VAL A 71 6.84 9.84 -4.61
CA VAL A 71 6.85 10.65 -3.38
C VAL A 71 7.52 11.97 -3.69
N ARG A 72 6.88 13.06 -3.27
CA ARG A 72 7.43 14.42 -3.33
C ARG A 72 7.93 14.81 -1.95
N ASP A 73 9.14 15.32 -1.89
CA ASP A 73 9.74 15.82 -0.64
C ASP A 73 9.28 17.24 -0.29
N ALA A 74 9.63 17.69 0.91
CA ALA A 74 9.28 19.02 1.39
C ALA A 74 9.88 20.17 0.55
N LYS A 75 10.85 19.88 -0.34
CA LYS A 75 11.43 20.83 -1.30
C LYS A 75 10.74 20.77 -2.66
N GLY A 76 9.76 19.91 -2.83
CA GLY A 76 9.02 19.71 -4.08
C GLY A 76 9.70 18.77 -5.07
N VAL A 77 10.76 18.04 -4.66
CA VAL A 77 11.46 17.09 -5.53
C VAL A 77 10.76 15.74 -5.48
N GLU A 78 10.40 15.22 -6.66
CA GLU A 78 9.78 13.91 -6.80
C GLU A 78 10.82 12.80 -6.94
N SER A 79 10.53 11.66 -6.32
CA SER A 79 11.32 10.43 -6.40
C SER A 79 10.38 9.23 -6.53
N GLU A 80 10.82 8.21 -7.26
CA GLU A 80 10.07 6.97 -7.42
C GLU A 80 10.75 5.85 -6.63
N VAL A 81 9.98 5.13 -5.83
CA VAL A 81 10.33 3.80 -5.34
C VAL A 81 9.48 2.76 -6.05
N PHE A 82 10.11 1.68 -6.47
CA PHE A 82 9.41 0.59 -7.14
C PHE A 82 9.94 -0.74 -6.65
N HIS A 83 9.03 -1.58 -6.15
CA HIS A 83 9.35 -2.86 -5.55
C HIS A 83 8.73 -4.03 -6.31
N CYS A 84 9.35 -5.20 -6.12
CA CYS A 84 9.02 -6.45 -6.79
C CYS A 84 9.29 -6.40 -8.32
N GLY A 85 8.43 -7.02 -9.13
CA GLY A 85 8.63 -7.19 -10.58
C GLY A 85 7.79 -6.24 -11.43
N ARG A 86 8.16 -6.10 -12.71
CA ARG A 86 7.47 -5.25 -13.70
C ARG A 86 6.44 -5.99 -14.57
N GLY A 87 6.06 -7.22 -14.21
CA GLY A 87 5.07 -8.01 -14.97
C GLY A 87 3.63 -7.54 -14.73
N GLY A 88 2.71 -7.95 -15.60
CA GLY A 88 1.30 -7.53 -15.52
C GLY A 88 1.04 -6.16 -16.14
N SER A 89 -0.16 -5.63 -15.89
CA SER A 89 -0.59 -4.32 -16.37
C SER A 89 -0.60 -3.30 -15.23
N PRO A 90 -0.13 -2.07 -15.46
CA PRO A 90 -0.12 -1.03 -14.45
C PRO A 90 -1.53 -0.48 -14.23
N ASN A 91 -1.86 -0.24 -12.97
CA ASN A 91 -2.98 0.60 -12.56
C ASN A 91 -2.44 1.66 -11.60
N THR A 92 -2.56 2.92 -11.98
CA THR A 92 -1.99 4.06 -11.25
C THR A 92 -3.11 4.92 -10.70
N LEU A 93 -3.08 5.14 -9.38
CA LEU A 93 -3.83 6.17 -8.69
C LEU A 93 -2.94 7.40 -8.53
N THR A 94 -3.34 8.52 -9.10
CA THR A 94 -2.69 9.83 -8.90
C THR A 94 -3.45 10.61 -7.84
N LEU A 95 -2.73 11.24 -6.92
CA LEU A 95 -3.28 12.02 -5.82
C LEU A 95 -3.14 13.52 -6.13
N GLY A 96 -4.26 14.23 -5.98
CA GLY A 96 -4.30 15.68 -6.03
C GLY A 96 -3.50 16.35 -4.90
N ASP A 97 -3.32 17.66 -4.98
CA ASP A 97 -2.71 18.39 -3.88
C ASP A 97 -3.64 18.39 -2.66
N GLY A 98 -3.09 18.04 -1.49
CA GLY A 98 -3.85 17.87 -0.26
C GLY A 98 -4.59 16.54 -0.15
N GLU A 99 -4.59 15.68 -1.17
CA GLU A 99 -5.07 14.31 -1.06
C GLU A 99 -4.00 13.40 -0.45
N PHE A 100 -4.42 12.48 0.39
CA PHE A 100 -3.56 11.47 1.01
C PHE A 100 -4.30 10.15 1.13
N ILE A 101 -3.56 9.05 1.24
CA ILE A 101 -4.18 7.74 1.47
C ILE A 101 -4.61 7.63 2.92
N THR A 102 -5.87 7.25 3.13
CA THR A 102 -6.48 7.04 4.45
C THR A 102 -6.64 5.57 4.79
N GLY A 103 -6.50 4.68 3.81
CA GLY A 103 -6.60 3.25 4.01
C GLY A 103 -6.08 2.45 2.82
N MET A 104 -5.64 1.23 3.09
CA MET A 104 -5.26 0.24 2.10
C MET A 104 -5.91 -1.10 2.44
N GLU A 105 -6.32 -1.82 1.41
CA GLU A 105 -6.85 -3.18 1.52
C GLU A 105 -5.97 -4.11 0.71
N ALA A 106 -5.63 -5.27 1.29
CA ALA A 106 -4.87 -6.30 0.60
C ALA A 106 -5.51 -7.67 0.81
N HIS A 107 -5.63 -8.46 -0.25
CA HIS A 107 -5.99 -9.88 -0.14
C HIS A 107 -4.81 -10.74 -0.56
N TYR A 108 -4.62 -11.85 0.11
CA TYR A 108 -3.61 -12.84 -0.22
C TYR A 108 -4.21 -14.24 -0.33
N GLY A 109 -3.53 -15.11 -1.05
CA GLY A 109 -3.95 -16.50 -1.23
C GLY A 109 -2.82 -17.36 -1.75
N GLU A 110 -3.02 -18.67 -1.68
CA GLU A 110 -2.00 -19.65 -2.07
C GLU A 110 -2.00 -19.91 -3.59
N LYS A 111 -0.82 -20.14 -4.14
CA LYS A 111 -0.57 -20.69 -5.47
C LYS A 111 0.74 -21.48 -5.42
N ASP A 112 0.70 -22.73 -5.87
CA ASP A 112 1.87 -23.63 -5.91
C ASP A 112 2.62 -23.70 -4.57
N ASP A 113 1.91 -23.90 -3.45
CA ASP A 113 2.45 -23.90 -2.07
C ASP A 113 3.11 -22.59 -1.62
N HIS A 114 2.76 -21.48 -2.26
CA HIS A 114 3.23 -20.16 -1.88
C HIS A 114 2.08 -19.18 -1.69
N THR A 115 2.07 -18.49 -0.55
CA THR A 115 1.19 -17.32 -0.34
C THR A 115 1.67 -16.15 -1.19
N ARG A 116 0.72 -15.50 -1.88
CA ARG A 116 0.94 -14.36 -2.78
C ARG A 116 -0.11 -13.29 -2.51
N ILE A 117 0.28 -12.02 -2.66
CA ILE A 117 -0.69 -10.92 -2.71
C ILE A 117 -1.48 -11.02 -4.02
N LYS A 118 -2.80 -11.11 -3.85
CA LYS A 118 -3.78 -11.25 -4.92
C LYS A 118 -4.60 -9.99 -5.10
N TYR A 119 -4.48 -8.98 -4.26
CA TYR A 119 -5.28 -7.78 -4.41
C TYR A 119 -4.65 -6.67 -3.62
N ILE A 120 -4.63 -5.46 -4.18
CA ILE A 120 -4.35 -4.22 -3.44
C ILE A 120 -5.34 -3.16 -3.93
N SER A 121 -5.90 -2.41 -2.99
CA SER A 121 -6.57 -1.14 -3.27
C SER A 121 -6.21 -0.09 -2.22
N SER A 122 -6.36 1.17 -2.62
CA SER A 122 -6.06 2.33 -1.77
C SER A 122 -7.25 3.28 -1.73
N SER A 123 -7.47 3.93 -0.58
CA SER A 123 -8.57 4.88 -0.36
C SER A 123 -8.02 6.29 -0.12
N PRO A 124 -8.05 7.20 -1.11
CA PRO A 124 -7.63 8.58 -0.91
C PRO A 124 -8.70 9.41 -0.18
N THR A 125 -8.28 10.49 0.47
CA THR A 125 -9.18 11.46 1.11
C THR A 125 -10.20 12.02 0.12
N GLY A 126 -11.46 12.15 0.54
CA GLY A 126 -12.50 12.84 -0.23
C GLY A 126 -13.05 12.07 -1.44
N THR A 127 -12.55 10.87 -1.74
CA THR A 127 -12.99 10.06 -2.89
C THR A 127 -13.33 8.63 -2.45
N THR A 128 -14.26 7.98 -3.16
CA THR A 128 -14.54 6.54 -3.08
C THR A 128 -13.24 5.74 -3.31
N PRO A 129 -13.05 4.53 -2.72
CA PRO A 129 -11.83 3.74 -2.93
C PRO A 129 -11.42 3.66 -4.40
N SER A 130 -10.12 3.81 -4.66
CA SER A 130 -9.56 3.65 -6.00
C SER A 130 -9.90 2.27 -6.58
N ARG A 131 -9.96 2.18 -7.91
CA ARG A 131 -10.40 0.97 -8.61
C ARG A 131 -9.55 -0.23 -8.19
N ALA A 132 -10.17 -1.09 -7.38
CA ALA A 132 -9.80 -2.46 -7.07
C ALA A 132 -8.91 -3.12 -8.15
N VAL A 133 -7.65 -3.40 -7.83
CA VAL A 133 -6.76 -4.10 -8.76
C VAL A 133 -6.87 -5.59 -8.53
N THR A 134 -7.88 -6.19 -9.16
CA THR A 134 -8.09 -7.64 -9.12
C THR A 134 -7.29 -8.32 -10.24
N PRO A 135 -6.46 -9.31 -9.90
CA PRO A 135 -5.81 -10.17 -10.84
C PRO A 135 -6.77 -10.81 -11.82
N THR A 136 -6.41 -10.82 -13.10
CA THR A 136 -7.16 -11.56 -14.10
C THR A 136 -6.89 -13.06 -13.92
N ARG A 137 -7.98 -13.83 -13.76
CA ARG A 137 -7.92 -15.29 -13.68
C ARG A 137 -7.53 -15.84 -15.05
N ARG A 138 -6.43 -16.60 -15.13
CA ARG A 138 -6.36 -17.75 -16.02
C ARG A 138 -6.19 -18.99 -15.17
#